data_AF-A0A1Y1KV32-F1
#
_entry.id   AF-A0A1Y1KV32-F1
#
_cell.length_a   1.000
_cell.length_b   1.000
_cell.length_c   1.000
_cell.angle_alpha   90.00
_cell.angle_beta   90.00
_cell.angle_gamma   90.00
#
_symmetry.space_group_name_H-M   'P 1'
#
loop_
_entity.id
_entity.type
_entity.pdbx_description
1 polymer ?
#
loop_
_entity_poly.entity_id
_entity_poly.type
_entity_poly.pdbx_seq_one_letter_code
_entity_poly.pdbx_strand_id
1 'polypeptide(L)'
;LKFTRQLNRMNSSWRRYLLYFAQEHVDFRFAEVQSLLSLFKITMRILEKPEDLQPYWIVEFQKEEDAKLLASRSLSIRYCLELWGHAGGLDDLHRELKCIPTSFFENHLQLSKTFKIAVQSFCKHLAQTDKINIIQVNSFVLWRCILQT
;
A
#
# COMPACT_ATOMS: atom_id res chain seq x y z
N LEU A 1 -24.80 1.48 6.95
CA LEU A 1 -23.59 2.19 7.45
C LEU A 1 -22.81 2.66 6.23
N LYS A 2 -23.05 3.91 5.81
CA LYS A 2 -22.48 4.51 4.60
C LYS A 2 -21.04 4.94 4.92
N PHE A 3 -20.05 4.20 4.44
CA PHE A 3 -18.64 4.53 4.61
C PHE A 3 -18.21 5.57 3.57
N THR A 4 -18.77 6.78 3.68
CA THR A 4 -18.25 7.96 2.96
C THR A 4 -16.97 8.42 3.64
N ARG A 5 -15.84 7.76 3.34
CA ARG A 5 -14.51 8.28 3.68
C ARG A 5 -14.22 9.43 2.71
N GLN A 6 -14.59 10.64 3.13
CA GLN A 6 -14.20 11.87 2.47
C GLN A 6 -12.69 11.87 2.27
N LEU A 7 -12.26 11.94 1.00
CA LEU A 7 -10.94 12.38 0.58
C LEU A 7 -10.78 13.86 0.97
N ASN A 8 -10.68 14.16 2.26
CA ASN A 8 -10.27 15.47 2.72
C ASN A 8 -8.74 15.50 2.78
N ARG A 9 -8.15 15.63 1.60
CA ARG A 9 -6.72 15.79 1.40
C ARG A 9 -6.35 17.25 1.65
N MET A 10 -6.36 17.72 2.90
CA MET A 10 -5.66 18.94 3.32
C MET A 10 -5.26 18.90 4.81
N ASN A 11 -3.94 18.92 5.05
CA ASN A 11 -3.22 19.22 6.29
C ASN A 11 -3.36 18.29 7.52
N SER A 12 -2.82 17.08 7.42
CA SER A 12 -1.87 16.54 8.40
C SER A 12 -0.98 15.49 7.70
N SER A 13 0.34 15.50 7.91
CA SER A 13 1.36 14.88 7.03
C SER A 13 1.46 13.35 7.09
N TRP A 14 0.34 12.64 7.22
CA TRP A 14 0.33 11.18 7.37
C TRP A 14 0.14 10.52 6.01
N ARG A 15 1.06 9.63 5.66
CA ARG A 15 1.01 8.80 4.45
C ARG A 15 0.68 7.37 4.82
N ARG A 16 -0.14 6.72 4.00
CA ARG A 16 -0.57 5.33 4.20
C ARG A 16 0.45 4.37 3.59
N TYR A 17 0.74 3.30 4.32
CA TYR A 17 1.64 2.24 3.90
C TYR A 17 1.01 0.88 4.18
N LEU A 18 1.33 -0.09 3.33
CA LEU A 18 1.01 -1.49 3.48
C LEU A 18 2.30 -2.22 3.87
N LEU A 19 2.32 -2.76 5.09
CA LEU A 19 3.38 -3.63 5.57
C LEU A 19 2.98 -5.07 5.30
N TYR A 20 3.74 -5.78 4.48
CA TYR A 20 3.51 -7.18 4.17
C TYR A 20 4.50 -8.04 4.96
N PHE A 21 3.99 -9.00 5.73
CA PHE A 21 4.76 -9.82 6.67
C PHE A 21 4.99 -11.25 6.16
N ALA A 22 6.08 -11.88 6.63
CA ALA A 22 6.32 -13.31 6.50
C ALA A 22 5.37 -14.12 7.41
N GLN A 23 4.98 -15.33 6.98
CA GLN A 23 3.96 -16.15 7.65
C GLN A 23 4.49 -17.12 8.71
N GLU A 24 5.80 -17.10 8.98
CA GLU A 24 6.46 -18.08 9.86
C GLU A 24 6.21 -17.82 11.36
N HIS A 25 6.07 -16.56 11.79
CA HIS A 25 5.88 -16.20 13.21
C HIS A 25 4.86 -15.06 13.39
N VAL A 26 3.57 -15.39 13.27
CA VAL A 26 2.47 -14.40 13.37
C VAL A 26 2.47 -13.67 14.71
N ASP A 27 2.64 -14.41 15.81
CA ASP A 27 2.57 -13.86 17.18
C ASP A 27 3.74 -12.89 17.48
N PHE A 28 4.87 -13.06 16.79
CA PHE A 28 6.07 -12.25 16.99
C PHE A 28 5.96 -10.87 16.32
N ARG A 29 5.16 -10.74 15.24
CA ARG A 29 5.08 -9.52 14.42
C ARG A 29 4.75 -8.28 15.25
N PHE A 30 3.80 -8.41 16.17
CA PHE A 30 3.35 -7.28 16.98
C PHE A 30 4.40 -6.84 17.98
N ALA A 31 5.01 -7.79 18.71
CA ALA A 31 6.06 -7.49 19.66
C ALA A 31 7.31 -6.88 18.97
N GLU A 32 7.67 -7.40 17.80
CA GLU A 32 8.79 -6.89 17.01
C GLU A 32 8.55 -5.44 16.55
N VAL A 33 7.42 -5.18 15.89
CA VAL A 33 7.09 -3.85 15.38
C VAL A 33 7.01 -2.86 16.54
N GLN A 34 6.35 -3.21 17.65
CA GLN A 34 6.32 -2.37 18.85
C GLN A 34 7.74 -2.04 19.38
N SER A 35 8.63 -3.03 19.41
CA SER A 35 10.01 -2.85 19.85
C SER A 35 10.78 -1.90 18.94
N LEU A 36 10.63 -2.04 17.62
CA LEU A 36 11.28 -1.17 16.63
C LEU A 36 10.74 0.26 16.69
N LEU A 37 9.43 0.44 16.85
CA LEU A 37 8.82 1.76 17.02
C LEU A 37 9.35 2.47 18.27
N SER A 38 9.45 1.74 19.39
CA SER A 38 10.01 2.29 20.63
C SER A 38 11.50 2.60 20.51
N LEU A 39 12.27 1.74 19.83
CA LEU A 39 13.72 1.90 19.68
C LEU A 39 14.08 3.13 18.83
N PHE A 40 13.40 3.29 17.69
CA PHE A 40 13.65 4.39 16.76
C PHE A 40 12.80 5.64 17.03
N LYS A 41 11.95 5.60 18.08
CA LYS A 41 11.01 6.67 18.45
C LYS A 41 10.12 7.09 17.26
N ILE A 42 9.71 6.10 16.46
CA ILE A 42 8.87 6.30 15.28
C ILE A 42 7.41 6.40 15.74
N THR A 43 6.70 7.40 15.21
CA THR A 43 5.26 7.52 15.43
C THR A 43 4.50 6.84 14.29
N MET A 44 3.81 5.76 14.59
CA MET A 44 3.01 4.98 13.64
C MET A 44 1.56 4.87 14.10
N ARG A 45 0.61 5.00 13.17
CA ARG A 45 -0.81 4.70 13.42
C ARG A 45 -1.22 3.45 12.67
N ILE A 46 -1.95 2.57 13.34
CA ILE A 46 -2.54 1.38 12.72
C ILE A 46 -3.99 1.75 12.34
N LEU A 47 -4.33 1.69 11.05
CA LEU A 47 -5.66 2.07 10.56
C LEU A 47 -6.70 0.97 10.75
N GLU A 48 -6.26 -0.28 10.61
CA GLU A 48 -7.09 -1.46 10.71
C GLU A 48 -6.44 -2.43 11.69
N LYS A 49 -7.22 -2.91 12.67
CA LYS A 49 -6.71 -3.86 13.64
C LYS A 49 -6.26 -5.12 12.89
N PRO A 50 -5.01 -5.57 13.07
CA PRO A 50 -4.56 -6.80 12.47
C PRO A 50 -5.42 -7.98 12.92
N GLU A 51 -5.95 -8.74 11.98
CA GLU A 51 -6.38 -10.10 12.24
C GLU A 51 -5.17 -11.03 12.14
N ASP A 52 -5.07 -12.02 13.02
CA ASP A 52 -3.88 -12.89 13.10
C ASP A 52 -3.61 -13.62 11.77
N LEU A 53 -4.67 -13.92 11.01
CA LEU A 53 -4.56 -14.58 9.70
C LEU A 53 -4.16 -13.64 8.56
N GLN A 54 -4.23 -12.32 8.76
CA GLN A 54 -3.94 -11.34 7.73
C GLN A 54 -2.43 -11.06 7.67
N PRO A 55 -1.78 -11.23 6.50
CA PRO A 55 -0.33 -11.13 6.36
C PRO A 55 0.10 -9.69 6.09
N TYR A 56 -0.83 -8.73 6.12
CA TYR A 56 -0.56 -7.34 5.80
C TYR A 56 -1.26 -6.40 6.77
N TRP A 57 -0.57 -5.32 7.13
CA TRP A 57 -1.13 -4.25 7.97
C TRP A 57 -1.16 -2.95 7.18
N ILE A 58 -2.26 -2.21 7.35
CA ILE A 58 -2.39 -0.87 6.80
C ILE A 58 -2.08 0.11 7.93
N VAL A 59 -1.00 0.86 7.74
CA VAL A 59 -0.45 1.78 8.74
C VAL A 59 -0.24 3.16 8.14
N GLU A 60 -0.08 4.17 9.00
CA GLU A 60 0.28 5.52 8.60
C GLU A 60 1.54 5.99 9.31
N PHE A 61 2.39 6.67 8.54
CA PHE A 61 3.61 7.33 9.02
C PHE A 61 3.59 8.82 8.66
N GLN A 62 4.21 9.65 9.50
CA GLN A 62 4.39 11.07 9.20
C GLN A 62 5.53 11.34 8.21
N LYS A 63 6.58 10.52 8.27
CA LYS A 63 7.77 10.63 7.43
C LYS A 63 7.99 9.33 6.68
N GLU A 64 8.35 9.46 5.42
CA GLU A 64 8.70 8.30 4.58
C GLU A 64 9.98 7.60 5.07
N GLU A 65 10.91 8.38 5.64
CA GLU A 65 12.15 7.87 6.23
C GLU A 65 11.89 6.88 7.36
N ASP A 66 10.87 7.13 8.19
CA ASP A 66 10.50 6.26 9.30
C ASP A 66 10.00 4.90 8.79
N ALA A 67 9.17 4.91 7.75
CA ALA A 67 8.67 3.69 7.10
C ALA A 67 9.81 2.86 6.49
N LYS A 68 10.79 3.54 5.85
CA LYS A 68 11.99 2.90 5.30
C LYS A 68 12.87 2.34 6.41
N LEU A 69 13.07 3.08 7.49
CA LEU A 69 13.88 2.67 8.64
C LEU A 69 13.29 1.42 9.28
N LEU A 70 11.98 1.41 9.54
CA LEU A 70 11.26 0.24 10.06
C LEU A 70 11.43 -0.97 9.15
N ALA A 71 11.20 -0.81 7.85
CA ALA A 71 11.34 -1.89 6.87
C ALA A 71 12.79 -2.42 6.77
N SER A 72 13.79 -1.55 6.91
CA SER A 72 15.21 -1.92 6.82
C SER A 72 15.72 -2.70 8.04
N ARG A 73 15.01 -2.64 9.17
CA ARG A 73 15.41 -3.25 10.45
C ARG A 73 14.50 -4.39 10.88
N SER A 74 13.33 -4.53 10.26
CA SER A 74 12.42 -5.62 10.58
C SER A 74 12.83 -6.91 9.88
N LEU A 75 12.68 -8.01 10.62
CA LEU A 75 12.83 -9.38 10.14
C LEU A 75 11.51 -9.94 9.64
N SER A 76 10.39 -9.58 10.26
CA SER A 76 9.07 -10.09 9.84
C SER A 76 8.51 -9.38 8.61
N ILE A 77 8.89 -8.14 8.34
CA ILE A 77 8.42 -7.38 7.17
C ILE A 77 9.18 -7.81 5.91
N ARG A 78 8.45 -8.28 4.88
CA ARG A 78 9.00 -8.58 3.55
C ARG A 78 8.93 -7.40 2.60
N TYR A 79 7.81 -6.66 2.64
CA TYR A 79 7.59 -5.50 1.77
C TYR A 79 6.95 -4.37 2.57
N CYS A 80 7.41 -3.16 2.30
CA CYS A 80 6.77 -1.92 2.76
C CYS A 80 6.41 -1.12 1.52
N LEU A 81 5.11 -0.98 1.25
CA LEU A 81 4.60 -0.36 0.03
C LEU A 81 3.79 0.88 0.41
N GLU A 82 3.96 1.97 -0.32
CA GLU A 82 3.07 3.12 -0.17
C GLU A 82 1.69 2.79 -0.75
N LEU A 83 0.63 3.08 0.01
CA LEU A 83 -0.73 2.71 -0.35
C LEU A 83 -1.44 3.89 -1.01
N TRP A 84 -1.70 3.78 -2.31
CA TRP A 84 -2.33 4.84 -3.10
C TRP A 84 -3.86 4.78 -3.13
N GLY A 85 -4.44 3.59 -2.99
CA GLY A 85 -5.89 3.38 -2.93
C GLY A 85 -6.25 2.08 -2.22
N HIS A 86 -7.44 2.01 -1.63
CA HIS A 86 -7.94 0.84 -0.91
C HIS A 86 -9.46 0.78 -1.01
N ALA A 87 -9.98 -0.27 -1.65
CA ALA A 87 -11.41 -0.49 -1.79
C ALA A 87 -11.77 -1.98 -1.76
N GLY A 88 -13.02 -2.28 -1.41
CA GLY A 88 -13.54 -3.66 -1.35
C GLY A 88 -13.89 -4.27 -2.71
N GLY A 89 -13.85 -3.49 -3.79
CA GLY A 89 -14.16 -3.92 -5.15
C GLY A 89 -13.27 -3.24 -6.18
N LEU A 90 -13.10 -3.89 -7.34
CA LEU A 90 -12.23 -3.40 -8.40
C LEU A 90 -12.70 -2.07 -9.00
N ASP A 91 -14.02 -1.90 -9.19
CA ASP A 91 -14.59 -0.67 -9.73
C ASP A 91 -14.42 0.52 -8.78
N ASP A 92 -14.57 0.28 -7.47
CA ASP A 92 -14.35 1.29 -6.44
C ASP A 92 -12.88 1.71 -6.37
N LEU A 93 -11.96 0.74 -6.48
CA LEU A 93 -10.53 1.00 -6.53
C LEU A 93 -10.18 1.85 -7.75
N HIS A 94 -10.74 1.55 -8.93
CA HIS A 94 -10.53 2.37 -10.12
C HIS A 94 -11.05 3.80 -9.96
N ARG A 95 -12.17 4.00 -9.28
CA ARG A 95 -12.69 5.35 -8.99
C ARG A 95 -11.74 6.11 -8.08
N GLU A 96 -11.25 5.50 -7.01
CA GLU A 96 -10.30 6.13 -6.08
C GLU A 96 -8.98 6.49 -6.78
N LEU A 97 -8.43 5.57 -7.59
CA LEU A 97 -7.21 5.80 -8.36
C LEU A 97 -7.35 6.91 -9.40
N LYS A 98 -8.52 7.02 -10.06
CA LYS A 98 -8.78 8.10 -11.03
C LYS A 98 -8.83 9.49 -10.37
N CYS A 99 -9.21 9.57 -9.10
CA CYS A 99 -9.22 10.81 -8.34
C CYS A 99 -7.82 11.28 -7.92
N ILE A 100 -6.78 10.46 -8.09
CA ILE A 100 -5.40 10.84 -7.80
C ILE A 100 -4.92 11.81 -8.90
N PRO A 101 -4.40 13.01 -8.54
CA PRO A 101 -3.95 14.00 -9.50
C PRO A 101 -2.73 13.50 -10.27
N THR A 102 -2.65 13.88 -11.54
CA THR A 102 -1.60 13.42 -12.45
C THR A 102 -0.18 13.80 -12.01
N SER A 103 -0.03 14.97 -11.36
CA SER A 103 1.24 15.40 -10.77
C SER A 103 1.80 14.46 -9.70
N PHE A 104 0.94 13.67 -9.05
CA PHE A 104 1.40 12.63 -8.13
C PHE A 104 2.09 11.50 -8.87
N PHE A 105 1.52 11.05 -10.00
CA PHE A 105 2.14 10.01 -10.82
C PHE A 105 3.46 10.47 -11.43
N GLU A 106 3.56 11.72 -11.89
CA GLU A 106 4.79 12.28 -12.47
C GLU A 106 5.98 12.27 -11.49
N ASN A 107 5.72 12.52 -10.20
CA ASN A 107 6.76 12.48 -9.16
C ASN A 107 7.27 11.06 -8.85
N HIS A 108 6.38 10.06 -8.93
CA HIS A 108 6.70 8.67 -8.56
C HIS A 108 7.08 7.79 -9.77
N LEU A 109 6.56 8.10 -10.96
CA LEU A 109 6.71 7.37 -12.22
C LEU A 109 7.44 8.25 -13.23
N GLN A 110 8.73 8.48 -12.98
CA GLN A 110 9.60 9.16 -13.94
C GLN A 110 9.70 8.31 -15.23
N LEU A 111 9.55 8.95 -16.40
CA LEU A 111 9.59 8.30 -17.72
C LEU A 111 10.85 7.44 -17.97
N SER A 112 11.96 7.74 -17.27
CA SER A 112 13.21 6.99 -17.39
C SER A 112 13.23 5.65 -16.64
N LYS A 113 12.22 5.33 -15.83
CA LYS A 113 12.17 4.12 -15.00
C LYS A 113 11.16 3.12 -15.53
N THR A 114 11.57 1.86 -15.65
CA THR A 114 10.65 0.76 -15.92
C THR A 114 9.83 0.46 -14.67
N PHE A 115 8.54 0.16 -14.86
CA PHE A 115 7.67 -0.26 -13.77
C PHE A 115 7.06 -1.64 -14.09
N LYS A 116 6.70 -2.36 -13.04
CA LYS A 116 6.00 -3.65 -13.13
C LYS A 116 4.78 -3.59 -12.23
N ILE A 117 3.63 -3.96 -12.77
CA ILE A 117 2.43 -4.19 -11.97
C ILE A 117 2.44 -5.64 -11.54
N ALA A 118 2.44 -5.88 -10.23
CA ALA A 118 2.33 -7.20 -9.65
C ALA A 118 0.99 -7.32 -8.92
N VAL A 119 0.13 -8.24 -9.38
CA VAL A 119 -1.13 -8.57 -8.72
C VAL A 119 -0.89 -9.76 -7.80
N GLN A 120 -1.04 -9.55 -6.50
CA GLN A 120 -0.97 -10.61 -5.49
C GLN A 120 -2.35 -10.84 -4.90
N SER A 121 -2.69 -12.11 -4.66
CA SER A 121 -3.89 -12.49 -3.92
C SER A 121 -3.51 -13.24 -2.66
N PHE A 122 -4.30 -13.01 -1.61
CA PHE A 122 -4.14 -13.70 -0.34
C PHE A 122 -5.37 -14.56 -0.06
N CYS A 123 -5.17 -15.79 0.43
CA CYS A 123 -6.21 -16.80 0.71
C CYS A 123 -7.17 -17.18 -0.43
N LYS A 124 -6.96 -16.68 -1.66
CA LYS A 124 -7.73 -17.06 -2.85
C LYS A 124 -6.78 -17.32 -4.01
N HIS A 125 -6.97 -18.45 -4.68
CA HIS A 125 -6.29 -18.73 -5.93
C HIS A 125 -6.95 -17.89 -7.04
N LEU A 126 -6.30 -16.79 -7.44
CA LEU A 126 -6.74 -16.06 -8.63
C LEU A 126 -6.30 -16.84 -9.86
N ALA A 127 -7.25 -17.16 -10.74
CA ALA A 127 -6.92 -17.74 -12.03
C ALA A 127 -6.04 -16.75 -12.82
N GLN A 128 -5.18 -17.28 -13.69
CA GLN A 128 -4.29 -16.44 -14.49
C GLN A 128 -5.07 -15.43 -15.33
N THR A 129 -6.25 -15.82 -15.82
CA THR A 129 -7.19 -14.97 -16.56
C THR A 129 -7.66 -13.77 -15.72
N ASP A 130 -7.98 -13.96 -14.45
CA ASP A 130 -8.42 -12.88 -13.55
C ASP A 130 -7.28 -11.89 -13.28
N LYS A 131 -6.05 -12.39 -13.11
CA LYS A 131 -4.87 -11.54 -12.96
C LYS A 131 -4.65 -10.68 -14.21
N ILE A 132 -4.77 -11.27 -15.39
CA ILE A 132 -4.65 -10.54 -16.66
C ILE A 132 -5.76 -9.49 -16.76
N ASN A 133 -7.01 -9.84 -16.45
CA ASN A 133 -8.12 -8.89 -16.46
C ASN A 133 -7.87 -7.71 -15.52
N ILE A 134 -7.44 -7.95 -14.28
CA ILE A 134 -7.11 -6.87 -13.33
C ILE A 134 -6.01 -5.96 -13.88
N ILE A 135 -4.98 -6.52 -14.54
CA ILE A 135 -3.91 -5.74 -15.17
C ILE A 135 -4.46 -4.92 -16.35
N GLN A 136 -5.30 -5.51 -17.20
CA GLN A 136 -5.90 -4.84 -18.36
C GLN A 136 -6.79 -3.68 -17.94
N VAL A 137 -7.59 -3.84 -16.88
CA VAL A 137 -8.45 -2.73 -16.42
C VAL A 137 -7.63 -1.63 -15.72
N ASN A 138 -6.57 -1.99 -14.99
CA ASN A 138 -5.64 -1.01 -14.41
C ASN A 138 -4.66 -0.40 -15.44
N SER A 139 -4.72 -0.84 -16.70
CA SER A 139 -3.89 -0.34 -17.79
C SER A 139 -4.11 1.14 -18.08
N PHE A 140 -5.21 1.75 -17.62
CA PHE A 140 -5.39 3.21 -17.75
C PHE A 140 -4.30 4.03 -17.06
N VAL A 141 -3.81 3.59 -15.88
CA VAL A 141 -2.67 4.25 -15.21
C VAL A 141 -1.41 4.14 -16.09
N LEU A 142 -1.27 3.01 -16.77
CA LEU A 142 -0.21 2.65 -17.71
C LEU A 142 -0.26 3.53 -18.97
N TRP A 143 -1.44 3.67 -19.58
CA TRP A 143 -1.67 4.44 -20.79
C TRP A 143 -1.54 5.94 -20.51
N ARG A 144 -1.93 6.42 -19.32
CA ARG A 144 -1.76 7.83 -18.96
C ARG A 144 -0.29 8.22 -18.82
N CYS A 145 0.57 7.33 -18.31
CA CYS A 145 2.02 7.53 -18.32
C CYS A 145 2.60 7.54 -19.75
N ILE A 146 2.09 6.69 -20.66
CA ILE A 146 2.56 6.64 -22.05
C ILE A 146 2.02 7.82 -22.89
N LEU A 147 0.83 8.35 -22.60
CA LEU A 147 0.20 9.44 -23.35
C LEU A 147 0.70 10.84 -22.99
N GLN A 148 1.45 10.98 -21.89
CA GLN A 148 2.14 12.24 -21.54
C GLN A 148 3.53 12.39 -22.20
N THR A 149 3.90 11.45 -23.08
CA THR A 149 5.09 11.52 -23.95
C THR A 149 4.81 12.45 -25.13
#